data_AF-A0A0N0PAY4-F1
#
_entry.id   AF-A0A0N0PAY4-F1
#
_cell.length_a   1.000
_cell.length_b   1.000
_cell.length_c   1.000
_cell.angle_alpha   90.00
_cell.angle_beta   90.00
_cell.angle_gamma   90.00
#
_symmetry.space_group_name_H-M   'P 1'
#
loop_
_entity.id
_entity.type
_entity.pdbx_description
1 polymer ?
#
loop_
_entity_poly.entity_id
_entity_poly.type
_entity_poly.pdbx_seq_one_letter_code
_entity_poly.pdbx_strand_id
1 'polypeptide(L)'
;MGNTSKKLAAKCTLLTKEEQKYVAATFRAASKNSERIREDDLIVSGKVDAVLLEKFWGPQIDPRLAQYLTNFLFGSGQQKTATVDFNRFAELYVYNVRGTVDERMMVTYNCLGMDYNEEVELPYQLLKEYCESIASTYIKMVKSSSSKRVRVWMEKGFRASASHVQALGEAVTATIGDLESPQHHCTAAQLSKW
;
A
#
# COMPACT_ATOMS: atom_id res chain seq x y z
N MET A 1 -23.16 5.08 8.17
CA MET A 1 -21.71 5.30 8.38
C MET A 1 -21.34 5.58 9.85
N GLY A 2 -21.91 4.88 10.85
CA GLY A 2 -21.63 5.12 12.28
C GLY A 2 -20.80 4.04 13.01
N ASN A 3 -20.54 2.90 12.35
CA ASN A 3 -19.98 1.72 13.01
C ASN A 3 -18.47 1.54 12.77
N THR A 4 -17.92 2.11 11.69
CA THR A 4 -16.51 1.96 11.29
C THR A 4 -15.58 2.77 12.18
N SER A 5 -15.96 4.02 12.53
CA SER A 5 -15.13 4.92 13.35
C SER A 5 -14.93 4.42 14.80
N LYS A 6 -15.97 3.85 15.44
CA LYS A 6 -15.84 3.23 16.77
C LYS A 6 -14.98 1.97 16.75
N LYS A 7 -15.13 1.14 15.70
CA LYS A 7 -14.31 -0.06 15.51
C LYS A 7 -12.83 0.29 15.34
N LEU A 8 -12.51 1.35 14.60
CA LEU A 8 -11.12 1.75 14.43
C LEU A 8 -10.50 2.36 15.69
N ALA A 9 -11.22 3.21 16.44
CA ALA A 9 -10.72 3.74 17.70
C ALA A 9 -10.29 2.60 18.65
N ALA A 10 -11.07 1.52 18.69
CA ALA A 10 -10.76 0.29 19.42
C ALA A 10 -9.62 -0.54 18.80
N LYS A 11 -9.28 -0.35 17.53
CA LYS A 11 -8.13 -1.01 16.90
C LYS A 11 -6.85 -0.19 16.97
N CYS A 12 -6.94 1.14 17.02
CA CYS A 12 -5.80 2.01 17.33
C CYS A 12 -5.25 1.69 18.73
N THR A 13 -6.08 1.22 19.67
CA THR A 13 -5.61 0.72 20.97
C THR A 13 -4.83 -0.59 20.90
N LEU A 14 -4.86 -1.33 19.78
CA LEU A 14 -4.00 -2.49 19.53
C LEU A 14 -2.56 -2.09 19.17
N LEU A 15 -2.34 -0.82 18.83
CA LEU A 15 -1.02 -0.28 18.59
C LEU A 15 -0.38 0.13 19.92
N THR A 16 0.93 -0.05 20.02
CA THR A 16 1.73 0.51 21.12
C THR A 16 1.65 2.04 21.13
N LYS A 17 1.94 2.67 22.26
CA LYS A 17 1.95 4.14 22.37
C LYS A 17 2.89 4.80 21.36
N GLU A 18 4.02 4.17 21.05
CA GLU A 18 4.99 4.68 20.07
C GLU A 18 4.45 4.55 18.63
N GLU A 19 3.81 3.43 18.29
CA GLU A 19 3.15 3.27 16.99
C GLU A 19 2.02 4.29 16.80
N GLN A 20 1.20 4.54 17.82
CA GLN A 20 0.15 5.57 17.77
C GLN A 20 0.73 6.97 17.55
N LYS A 21 1.81 7.32 18.25
CA LYS A 21 2.52 8.59 18.04
C LYS A 21 3.05 8.70 16.62
N TYR A 22 3.63 7.63 16.08
CA TYR A 22 4.17 7.59 14.72
C TYR A 22 3.08 7.78 13.66
N VAL A 23 1.95 7.08 13.78
CA VAL A 23 0.81 7.22 12.85
C VAL A 23 0.24 8.64 12.92
N ALA A 24 0.07 9.19 14.13
CA ALA A 24 -0.44 10.55 14.31
C ALA A 24 0.52 11.64 13.80
N ALA A 25 1.84 11.44 13.96
CA ALA A 25 2.85 12.35 13.44
C ALA A 25 2.89 12.33 11.90
N THR A 26 2.83 11.13 11.30
CA THR A 26 2.80 10.94 9.85
C THR A 26 1.53 11.56 9.25
N PHE A 27 0.37 11.37 9.89
CA PHE A 27 -0.87 12.02 9.45
C PHE A 27 -0.77 13.54 9.49
N ARG A 28 -0.30 14.11 10.62
CA ARG A 28 -0.12 15.58 10.74
C ARG A 28 0.82 16.15 9.69
N ALA A 29 1.90 15.43 9.37
CA ALA A 29 2.82 15.83 8.32
C ALA A 29 2.15 15.81 6.94
N ALA A 30 1.43 14.73 6.62
CA ALA A 30 0.69 14.59 5.36
C ALA A 30 -0.46 15.61 5.23
N SER A 31 -1.18 15.88 6.31
CA SER A 31 -2.30 16.82 6.34
C SER A 31 -1.87 18.28 6.45
N LYS A 32 -0.57 18.56 6.60
CA LYS A 32 -0.03 19.90 6.90
C LYS A 32 -0.71 20.50 8.13
N ASN A 33 -0.94 19.68 9.15
CA ASN A 33 -1.68 19.97 10.39
C ASN A 33 -3.18 20.24 10.24
N SER A 34 -3.78 19.91 9.08
CA SER A 34 -5.23 19.89 8.90
C SER A 34 -5.88 18.67 9.58
N GLU A 35 -7.19 18.73 9.82
CA GLU A 35 -8.00 17.60 10.28
C GLU A 35 -8.21 16.53 9.18
N ARG A 36 -7.99 16.89 7.92
CA ARG A 36 -8.14 16.01 6.76
C ARG A 36 -6.99 16.19 5.79
N ILE A 37 -6.63 15.11 5.12
CA ILE A 37 -5.65 15.09 4.02
C ILE A 37 -6.43 15.19 2.70
N ARG A 38 -6.03 16.08 1.78
CA ARG A 38 -6.52 16.06 0.39
C ARG A 38 -5.66 15.14 -0.44
N GLU A 39 -6.22 14.57 -1.51
CA GLU A 39 -5.46 13.74 -2.44
C GLU A 39 -4.21 14.47 -2.97
N ASP A 40 -4.36 15.73 -3.37
CA ASP A 40 -3.27 16.60 -3.85
C ASP A 40 -2.15 16.84 -2.81
N ASP A 41 -2.43 16.62 -1.52
CA ASP A 41 -1.42 16.72 -0.47
C ASP A 41 -0.53 15.45 -0.39
N LEU A 42 -1.01 14.32 -0.92
CA LEU A 42 -0.28 13.03 -0.96
C LEU A 42 0.33 12.73 -2.33
N ILE A 43 -0.35 13.13 -3.41
CA ILE A 43 0.04 12.86 -4.80
C ILE A 43 -0.06 14.16 -5.60
N VAL A 44 1.01 14.54 -6.30
CA VAL A 44 0.93 15.58 -7.33
C VAL A 44 0.51 14.93 -8.65
N SER A 45 -0.57 15.45 -9.21
CA SER A 45 -1.46 14.86 -10.23
C SER A 45 -0.78 14.17 -11.43
N GLY A 46 -1.03 12.86 -11.58
CA GLY A 46 -1.92 12.34 -12.64
C GLY A 46 -1.59 12.57 -14.12
N LYS A 47 -0.39 13.01 -14.52
CA LYS A 47 0.07 12.89 -15.91
C LYS A 47 1.44 12.21 -15.93
N VAL A 48 1.56 11.24 -16.84
CA VAL A 48 2.79 10.50 -17.16
C VAL A 48 3.79 11.49 -17.79
N ASP A 49 4.42 12.29 -16.96
CA ASP A 49 5.63 13.02 -17.29
C ASP A 49 6.61 12.81 -16.14
N ALA A 50 7.75 12.21 -16.46
CA ALA A 50 8.73 11.68 -15.49
C ALA A 50 9.42 12.77 -14.65
N VAL A 51 9.06 14.04 -14.81
CA VAL A 51 9.77 15.20 -14.27
C VAL A 51 9.04 15.91 -13.10
N LEU A 52 7.76 15.61 -12.81
CA LEU A 52 6.94 16.40 -11.87
C LEU A 52 6.28 15.62 -10.71
N LEU A 53 7.06 14.78 -10.00
CA LEU A 53 6.59 13.97 -8.86
C LEU A 53 7.11 14.46 -7.50
N GLU A 54 6.69 15.61 -6.97
CA GLU A 54 7.05 15.97 -5.58
C GLU A 54 5.93 16.67 -4.81
N LYS A 55 5.25 15.89 -3.97
CA LYS A 55 4.96 16.23 -2.57
C LYS A 55 4.62 14.96 -1.78
N PHE A 56 5.20 14.85 -0.59
CA PHE A 56 5.12 13.74 0.39
C PHE A 56 5.54 12.33 -0.08
N TRP A 57 4.81 11.67 -1.00
CA TRP A 57 5.08 10.28 -1.39
C TRP A 57 5.93 10.10 -2.65
N GLY A 58 5.83 11.01 -3.63
CA GLY A 58 6.52 10.91 -4.94
C GLY A 58 8.01 10.54 -4.91
N PRO A 59 8.84 11.14 -4.03
CA PRO A 59 10.25 10.79 -3.92
C PRO A 59 10.52 9.42 -3.30
N GLN A 60 9.58 8.86 -2.54
CA GLN A 60 9.84 7.75 -1.62
C GLN A 60 9.22 6.42 -2.07
N ILE A 61 8.10 6.46 -2.81
CA ILE A 61 7.37 5.26 -3.22
C ILE A 61 7.31 5.10 -4.74
N ASP A 62 7.01 3.89 -5.19
CA ASP A 62 6.70 3.58 -6.60
C ASP A 62 5.41 4.31 -7.01
N PRO A 63 5.36 4.99 -8.18
CA PRO A 63 4.15 5.69 -8.61
C PRO A 63 2.91 4.81 -8.70
N ARG A 64 3.06 3.52 -9.04
CA ARG A 64 1.94 2.56 -9.05
C ARG A 64 1.43 2.33 -7.63
N LEU A 65 2.33 2.15 -6.67
CA LEU A 65 1.97 2.00 -5.26
C LEU A 65 1.26 3.24 -4.73
N ALA A 66 1.71 4.44 -5.11
CA ALA A 66 1.03 5.68 -4.75
C ALA A 66 -0.43 5.66 -5.20
N GLN A 67 -0.69 5.30 -6.46
CA GLN A 67 -2.05 5.20 -6.98
C GLN A 67 -2.89 4.16 -6.22
N TYR A 68 -2.32 2.98 -5.93
CA TYR A 68 -3.00 1.94 -5.18
C TYR A 68 -3.36 2.38 -3.74
N LEU A 69 -2.43 3.05 -3.05
CA LEU A 69 -2.69 3.60 -1.71
C LEU A 69 -3.74 4.73 -1.75
N THR A 70 -3.77 5.52 -2.81
CA THR A 70 -4.83 6.51 -3.03
C THR A 70 -6.19 5.87 -3.23
N ASN A 71 -6.29 4.78 -3.99
CA ASN A 71 -7.55 4.05 -4.12
C ASN A 71 -8.04 3.57 -2.75
N PHE A 72 -7.15 3.07 -1.89
CA PHE A 72 -7.52 2.70 -0.53
C PHE A 72 -8.00 3.91 0.27
N LEU A 73 -7.24 5.01 0.30
CA LEU A 73 -7.53 6.14 1.18
C LEU A 73 -8.76 6.94 0.75
N PHE A 74 -8.93 7.15 -0.55
CA PHE A 74 -9.96 8.04 -1.10
C PHE A 74 -11.10 7.29 -1.78
N GLY A 75 -10.94 6.01 -2.11
CA GLY A 75 -11.84 5.26 -2.96
C GLY A 75 -11.43 5.31 -4.44
N SER A 76 -12.12 4.55 -5.28
CA SER A 76 -11.90 4.46 -6.72
C SER A 76 -13.14 4.90 -7.52
N GLY A 77 -12.93 5.31 -8.77
CA GLY A 77 -14.02 5.65 -9.69
C GLY A 77 -14.98 6.71 -9.15
N GLN A 78 -16.28 6.43 -9.24
CA GLN A 78 -17.35 7.36 -8.82
C GLN A 78 -17.49 7.50 -7.30
N GLN A 79 -16.91 6.57 -6.52
CA GLN A 79 -16.96 6.61 -5.06
C GLN A 79 -15.77 7.37 -4.44
N LYS A 80 -14.91 7.95 -5.29
CA LYS A 80 -13.72 8.67 -4.84
C LYS A 80 -14.09 9.95 -4.10
N THR A 81 -13.56 10.07 -2.89
CA THR A 81 -13.69 11.22 -2.00
C THR A 81 -12.52 12.18 -2.19
N ALA A 82 -12.74 13.48 -1.97
CA ALA A 82 -11.69 14.49 -2.12
C ALA A 82 -10.72 14.56 -0.93
N THR A 83 -11.13 14.01 0.22
CA THR A 83 -10.38 14.12 1.47
C THR A 83 -10.51 12.87 2.32
N VAL A 84 -9.45 12.54 3.06
CA VAL A 84 -9.42 11.43 4.01
C VAL A 84 -9.16 11.93 5.44
N ASP A 85 -9.84 11.34 6.42
CA ASP A 85 -9.66 11.66 7.83
C ASP A 85 -8.56 10.80 8.49
N PHE A 86 -8.23 11.10 9.74
CA PHE A 86 -7.22 10.35 10.50
C PHE A 86 -7.56 8.86 10.61
N ASN A 87 -8.84 8.54 10.75
CA ASN A 87 -9.27 7.16 10.94
C ASN A 87 -8.96 6.34 9.69
N ARG A 88 -9.45 6.76 8.53
CA ARG A 88 -9.19 6.03 7.29
C ARG A 88 -7.71 5.98 6.93
N PHE A 89 -6.94 7.02 7.28
CA PHE A 89 -5.47 6.97 7.15
C PHE A 89 -4.83 5.94 8.07
N ALA A 90 -5.22 5.90 9.34
CA ALA A 90 -4.68 4.97 10.33
C ALA A 90 -5.05 3.51 10.05
N GLU A 91 -6.22 3.25 9.44
CA GLU A 91 -6.65 1.91 9.02
C GLU A 91 -5.60 1.20 8.17
N LEU A 92 -4.97 1.92 7.25
CA LEU A 92 -3.94 1.36 6.39
C LEU A 92 -2.79 0.77 7.23
N TYR A 93 -2.31 1.49 8.24
CA TYR A 93 -1.26 0.99 9.11
C TYR A 93 -1.75 -0.15 10.01
N VAL A 94 -2.90 0.05 10.67
CA VAL A 94 -3.47 -0.89 11.63
C VAL A 94 -3.73 -2.25 10.97
N TYR A 95 -4.35 -2.29 9.80
CA TYR A 95 -4.69 -3.55 9.15
C TYR A 95 -3.48 -4.31 8.65
N ASN A 96 -2.45 -3.61 8.13
CA ASN A 96 -1.21 -4.26 7.72
C ASN A 96 -0.39 -4.81 8.89
N VAL A 97 -0.47 -4.18 10.08
CA VAL A 97 0.41 -4.50 11.22
C VAL A 97 -0.28 -5.37 12.28
N ARG A 98 -1.60 -5.24 12.44
CA ARG A 98 -2.42 -5.93 13.46
C ARG A 98 -3.75 -6.47 12.93
N GLY A 99 -4.08 -6.26 11.65
CA GLY A 99 -5.35 -6.71 11.08
C GLY A 99 -5.43 -8.22 10.95
N THR A 100 -6.67 -8.73 10.99
CA THR A 100 -7.02 -10.10 10.60
C THR A 100 -6.76 -10.33 9.11
N VAL A 101 -6.86 -11.58 8.66
CA VAL A 101 -6.74 -11.93 7.24
C VAL A 101 -7.75 -11.14 6.41
N ASP A 102 -9.03 -11.14 6.78
CA ASP A 102 -10.09 -10.41 6.09
C ASP A 102 -9.81 -8.90 6.01
N GLU A 103 -9.23 -8.32 7.06
CA GLU A 103 -8.90 -6.90 7.10
C GLU A 103 -7.74 -6.56 6.16
N ARG A 104 -6.74 -7.43 6.07
CA ARG A 104 -5.63 -7.30 5.10
C ARG A 104 -6.12 -7.50 3.68
N MET A 105 -7.01 -8.48 3.47
CA MET A 105 -7.68 -8.71 2.19
C MET A 105 -8.46 -7.48 1.75
N MET A 106 -9.23 -6.87 2.67
CA MET A 106 -9.92 -5.62 2.41
C MET A 106 -8.97 -4.48 2.01
N VAL A 107 -7.78 -4.39 2.61
CA VAL A 107 -6.77 -3.42 2.17
C VAL A 107 -6.34 -3.69 0.73
N THR A 108 -5.99 -4.94 0.40
CA THR A 108 -5.52 -5.32 -0.94
C THR A 108 -6.58 -5.04 -2.00
N TYR A 109 -7.83 -5.46 -1.80
CA TYR A 109 -8.93 -5.23 -2.75
C TYR A 109 -9.16 -3.74 -2.98
N ASN A 110 -9.29 -2.96 -1.89
CA ASN A 110 -9.50 -1.52 -1.98
C ASN A 110 -8.32 -0.81 -2.67
N CYS A 111 -7.08 -1.25 -2.43
CA CYS A 111 -5.90 -0.74 -3.13
C CYS A 111 -6.02 -0.95 -4.65
N LEU A 112 -6.52 -2.13 -5.05
CA LEU A 112 -6.76 -2.49 -6.44
C LEU A 112 -8.07 -1.90 -7.01
N GLY A 113 -8.77 -1.07 -6.23
CA GLY A 113 -9.98 -0.37 -6.64
C GLY A 113 -11.23 -1.26 -6.67
N MET A 114 -11.21 -2.39 -5.97
CA MET A 114 -12.32 -3.34 -5.84
C MET A 114 -12.81 -3.40 -4.40
N ASP A 115 -14.09 -3.67 -4.22
CA ASP A 115 -14.65 -3.96 -2.89
C ASP A 115 -14.33 -5.41 -2.51
N TYR A 116 -13.90 -5.62 -1.27
CA TYR A 116 -13.66 -6.97 -0.77
C TYR A 116 -14.98 -7.72 -0.55
N ASN A 117 -15.12 -8.83 -1.27
CA ASN A 117 -16.14 -9.85 -1.10
C ASN A 117 -15.49 -11.20 -1.44
N GLU A 118 -15.88 -12.28 -0.77
CA GLU A 118 -15.31 -13.62 -0.97
C GLU A 118 -15.52 -14.16 -2.39
N GLU A 119 -16.52 -13.65 -3.10
CA GLU A 119 -16.87 -14.04 -4.47
C GLU A 119 -16.13 -13.26 -5.56
N VAL A 120 -15.57 -12.09 -5.24
CA VAL A 120 -14.92 -11.23 -6.23
C VAL A 120 -13.50 -11.72 -6.44
N GLU A 121 -13.15 -12.09 -7.67
CA GLU A 121 -11.79 -12.52 -8.00
C GLU A 121 -10.91 -11.33 -8.42
N LEU A 122 -9.66 -11.33 -7.98
CA LEU A 122 -8.67 -10.32 -8.39
C LEU A 122 -8.01 -10.72 -9.70
N PRO A 123 -7.89 -9.84 -10.70
CA PRO A 123 -7.06 -10.11 -11.88
C PRO A 123 -5.61 -10.34 -11.47
N TYR A 124 -5.03 -11.48 -11.87
CA TYR A 124 -3.67 -11.88 -11.47
C TYR A 124 -2.63 -10.83 -11.85
N GLN A 125 -2.73 -10.28 -13.07
CA GLN A 125 -1.82 -9.26 -13.56
C GLN A 125 -1.83 -7.99 -12.69
N LEU A 126 -3.01 -7.59 -12.21
CA LEU A 126 -3.16 -6.42 -11.35
C LEU A 126 -2.53 -6.66 -9.97
N LEU A 127 -2.74 -7.86 -9.42
CA LEU A 127 -2.10 -8.27 -8.16
C LEU A 127 -0.58 -8.34 -8.29
N LYS A 128 -0.08 -8.89 -9.39
CA LYS A 128 1.36 -8.94 -9.70
C LYS A 128 1.97 -7.55 -9.68
N GLU A 129 1.37 -6.60 -10.41
CA GLU A 129 1.84 -5.22 -10.46
C GLU A 129 1.79 -4.52 -9.09
N TYR A 130 0.79 -4.83 -8.28
CA TYR A 130 0.71 -4.37 -6.89
C TYR A 130 1.90 -4.88 -6.05
N CYS A 131 2.16 -6.20 -6.07
CA CYS A 131 3.28 -6.81 -5.37
C CYS A 131 4.64 -6.25 -5.84
N GLU A 132 4.83 -6.09 -7.15
CA GLU A 132 6.03 -5.47 -7.72
C GLU A 132 6.23 -4.03 -7.22
N SER A 133 5.14 -3.24 -7.14
CA SER A 133 5.21 -1.84 -6.69
C SER A 133 5.58 -1.71 -5.19
N ILE A 134 5.15 -2.67 -4.36
CA ILE A 134 5.56 -2.79 -2.96
C ILE A 134 7.05 -3.14 -2.87
N ALA A 135 7.49 -4.17 -3.60
CA ALA A 135 8.89 -4.59 -3.64
C ALA A 135 9.81 -3.45 -4.10
N SER A 136 9.39 -2.73 -5.15
CA SER A 136 10.07 -1.54 -5.70
C SER A 136 10.24 -0.45 -4.64
N THR A 137 9.16 -0.11 -3.95
CA THR A 137 9.14 0.87 -2.87
C THR A 137 10.05 0.47 -1.72
N TYR A 138 9.95 -0.78 -1.26
CA TYR A 138 10.79 -1.29 -0.18
C TYR A 138 12.28 -1.18 -0.53
N ILE A 139 12.65 -1.59 -1.73
CA ILE A 139 14.03 -1.51 -2.22
C ILE A 139 14.52 -0.05 -2.31
N LYS A 140 13.67 0.87 -2.76
CA LYS A 140 13.97 2.31 -2.81
C LYS A 140 14.21 2.87 -1.41
N MET A 141 13.34 2.55 -0.46
CA MET A 141 13.49 2.93 0.95
C MET A 141 14.76 2.35 1.57
N VAL A 142 15.03 1.07 1.33
CA VAL A 142 16.25 0.40 1.79
C VAL A 142 17.48 1.12 1.26
N LYS A 143 17.57 1.43 -0.04
CA LYS A 143 18.70 2.20 -0.62
C LYS A 143 18.89 3.58 0.00
N SER A 144 17.79 4.28 0.28
CA SER A 144 17.84 5.60 0.94
C SER A 144 18.18 5.51 2.44
N SER A 145 18.10 4.31 3.03
CA SER A 145 18.43 4.09 4.43
C SER A 145 19.93 4.21 4.66
N SER A 146 20.32 5.05 5.61
CA SER A 146 21.70 5.14 6.08
C SER A 146 22.14 3.92 6.93
N SER A 147 21.27 2.91 7.06
CA SER A 147 21.48 1.70 7.86
C SER A 147 22.74 0.94 7.46
N LYS A 148 23.56 0.59 8.46
CA LYS A 148 24.78 -0.20 8.29
C LYS A 148 24.53 -1.55 7.61
N ARG A 149 23.39 -2.21 7.90
CA ARG A 149 23.05 -3.51 7.30
C ARG A 149 22.87 -3.42 5.78
N VAL A 150 22.24 -2.34 5.31
CA VAL A 150 22.02 -2.12 3.88
C VAL A 150 23.34 -1.86 3.16
N ARG A 151 24.23 -1.06 3.77
CA ARG A 151 25.58 -0.84 3.23
C ARG A 151 26.34 -2.16 3.07
N VAL A 152 26.31 -3.03 4.09
CA VAL A 152 26.94 -4.37 4.03
C VAL A 152 26.38 -5.21 2.87
N TRP A 153 25.07 -5.17 2.62
CA TRP A 153 24.49 -5.89 1.48
C TRP A 153 24.96 -5.33 0.14
N MET A 154 24.99 -4.00 0.00
CA MET A 154 25.49 -3.35 -1.21
C MET A 154 26.99 -3.62 -1.44
N GLU A 155 27.81 -3.57 -0.38
CA GLU A 155 29.24 -3.92 -0.42
C GLU A 155 29.49 -5.37 -0.82
N LYS A 156 28.60 -6.30 -0.40
CA LYS A 156 28.62 -7.71 -0.82
C LYS A 156 28.05 -7.96 -2.22
N GLY A 157 27.78 -6.90 -2.98
CA GLY A 157 27.37 -6.99 -4.38
C GLY A 157 25.87 -7.07 -4.62
N PHE A 158 25.01 -6.87 -3.59
CA PHE A 158 23.58 -6.73 -3.81
C PHE A 158 23.31 -5.53 -4.74
N ARG A 159 22.83 -5.83 -5.94
CA ARG A 159 22.41 -4.82 -6.92
C ARG A 159 20.92 -4.86 -7.00
N ALA A 160 20.23 -3.90 -6.39
CA ALA A 160 18.79 -3.78 -6.54
C ALA A 160 18.44 -3.20 -7.92
N SER A 161 18.58 -4.01 -8.97
CA SER A 161 18.11 -3.70 -10.32
C SER A 161 16.59 -3.89 -10.40
N ALA A 162 15.95 -3.24 -11.37
CA ALA A 162 14.53 -3.42 -11.63
C ALA A 162 14.17 -4.89 -11.90
N SER A 163 15.06 -5.66 -12.54
CA SER A 163 14.87 -7.09 -12.79
C SER A 163 14.78 -7.93 -11.51
N HIS A 164 15.55 -7.61 -10.46
CA HIS A 164 15.45 -8.34 -9.19
C HIS A 164 14.20 -7.98 -8.39
N VAL A 165 13.74 -6.73 -8.52
CA VAL A 165 12.46 -6.28 -7.93
C VAL A 165 11.29 -7.01 -8.59
N GLN A 166 11.30 -7.05 -9.92
CA GLN A 166 10.28 -7.73 -10.71
C GLN A 166 10.27 -9.24 -10.42
N ALA A 167 11.45 -9.89 -10.40
CA ALA A 167 11.56 -11.30 -10.05
C ALA A 167 11.06 -11.60 -8.63
N LEU A 168 11.27 -10.70 -7.66
CA LEU A 168 10.71 -10.85 -6.31
C LEU A 168 9.19 -10.70 -6.32
N GLY A 169 8.64 -9.70 -7.01
CA GLY A 169 7.20 -9.52 -7.16
C GLY A 169 6.54 -10.71 -7.86
N GLU A 170 7.16 -11.22 -8.91
CA GLU A 170 6.79 -12.44 -9.64
C GLU A 170 6.82 -13.67 -8.73
N ALA A 171 7.93 -13.92 -8.04
CA ALA A 171 8.09 -15.07 -7.17
C ALA A 171 7.12 -15.05 -5.99
N VAL A 172 6.85 -13.86 -5.44
CA VAL A 172 5.81 -13.67 -4.43
C VAL A 172 4.48 -14.07 -5.04
N THR A 173 4.01 -13.39 -6.08
CA THR A 173 2.70 -13.62 -6.73
C THR A 173 2.49 -15.07 -7.22
N ALA A 174 3.54 -15.73 -7.72
CA ALA A 174 3.52 -17.10 -8.19
C ALA A 174 3.12 -18.14 -7.12
N THR A 175 3.20 -17.78 -5.82
CA THR A 175 2.75 -18.66 -4.74
C THR A 175 1.23 -18.69 -4.56
N ILE A 176 0.47 -17.81 -5.24
CA ILE A 176 -1.00 -17.76 -5.20
C ILE A 176 -1.61 -18.45 -6.42
N GLY A 177 -0.98 -18.30 -7.58
CA GLY A 177 -1.43 -18.79 -8.88
C GLY A 177 -0.35 -18.61 -9.93
N ASP A 178 -0.60 -19.04 -11.17
CA ASP A 178 0.36 -19.00 -12.27
C ASP A 178 -0.28 -18.38 -13.52
N LEU A 179 0.52 -17.65 -14.30
CA LEU A 179 0.13 -17.12 -15.63
C LEU A 179 -0.18 -18.24 -16.62
N GLU A 180 0.34 -19.45 -16.38
CA GLU A 180 0.02 -20.65 -17.18
C GLU A 180 -1.31 -21.32 -16.79
N SER A 181 -1.93 -20.89 -15.69
CA SER A 181 -3.29 -21.30 -15.36
C SER A 181 -4.29 -20.68 -16.34
N PRO A 182 -5.27 -21.44 -16.88
CA PRO A 182 -6.31 -20.88 -17.75
C PRO A 182 -7.19 -19.84 -17.04
N GLN A 183 -7.08 -19.72 -15.72
CA GLN A 183 -7.75 -18.71 -14.90
C GLN A 183 -6.79 -17.55 -14.64
N HIS A 184 -6.99 -16.43 -15.33
CA HIS A 184 -6.22 -15.18 -15.15
C HIS A 184 -6.61 -14.39 -13.89
N HIS A 185 -7.17 -15.07 -12.88
CA HIS A 185 -7.79 -14.51 -11.69
C HIS A 185 -7.38 -15.28 -10.43
N CYS A 186 -7.37 -14.59 -9.29
CA CYS A 186 -7.11 -15.14 -7.96
C CYS A 186 -8.35 -15.02 -7.08
N THR A 187 -8.77 -16.13 -6.49
CA THR A 187 -9.88 -16.17 -5.52
C THR A 187 -9.46 -15.65 -4.15
N ALA A 188 -10.43 -15.18 -3.35
CA ALA A 188 -10.19 -14.79 -1.96
C ALA A 188 -9.56 -15.93 -1.13
N ALA A 189 -9.97 -17.18 -1.37
CA ALA A 189 -9.45 -18.35 -0.65
C ALA A 189 -7.98 -18.69 -0.99
N GLN A 190 -7.50 -18.34 -2.19
CA GLN A 190 -6.08 -18.47 -2.53
C GLN A 190 -5.25 -17.38 -1.85
N LEU A 191 -5.78 -16.15 -1.84
CA LEU A 191 -5.12 -14.98 -1.26
C LEU A 191 -5.06 -15.01 0.27
N SER A 192 -6.08 -15.56 0.93
CA SER A 192 -6.17 -15.63 2.40
C SER A 192 -5.10 -16.52 3.05
N LYS A 193 -4.30 -17.23 2.25
CA LYS A 193 -3.19 -18.07 2.71
C LYS A 193 -1.89 -17.27 2.91
N TRP A 194 -1.84 -16.02 2.47
CA TRP A 194 -0.78 -15.04 2.77
C TRP A 194 -1.09 -14.21 4.01
#